data_AF-A0A2R7MMF4-F1
#
_entry.id   AF-A0A2R7MMF4-F1
#
_cell.length_a   1.000
_cell.length_b   1.000
_cell.length_c   1.000
_cell.angle_alpha   90.00
_cell.angle_beta   90.00
_cell.angle_gamma   90.00
#
_symmetry.space_group_name_H-M   'P 1'
#
loop_
_entity.id
_entity.type
_entity.pdbx_description
1 polymer ?
#
loop_
_entity_poly.entity_id
_entity_poly.type
_entity_poly.pdbx_seq_one_letter_code
_entity_poly.pdbx_strand_id
1 'polypeptide(L)'
;MALREIASELAAAQRLSNRTVQAHIGRAMQIVDDLPVTLAAWGSGALTRAHVRAIADVVSTLPEERSAEFDAIAASLGPQLSPGRLRARLAAVAEKLQPTTLSERHRRGRETRCVRIVTGVDGMSDLIATLPTVLAVGIYDRLTQQSRSLIDAREQGAGAVLCGSGGGSGGGVGAVGADGADSTAEGIPGDDERTTDQIRADILTDLLLTTAPSLDPTRADDGAGGLGAIRARVQV
;
A
#
# COMPACT_ATOMS: atom_id res chain seq x y z
N MET A 1 24.13 -17.61 -3.25
CA MET A 1 25.33 -16.77 -2.97
C MET A 1 26.09 -16.45 -4.27
N ALA A 2 26.32 -17.41 -5.17
CA ALA A 2 26.97 -17.20 -6.47
C ALA A 2 26.43 -16.03 -7.33
N LEU A 3 25.10 -15.88 -7.47
CA LEU A 3 24.52 -14.83 -8.31
C LEU A 3 24.77 -13.41 -7.79
N ARG A 4 24.92 -13.24 -6.47
CA ARG A 4 25.20 -11.93 -5.84
C ARG A 4 26.65 -11.50 -6.04
N GLU A 5 27.58 -12.45 -6.02
CA GLU A 5 29.01 -12.21 -6.27
C GLU A 5 29.24 -11.84 -7.74
N ILE A 6 28.71 -12.65 -8.67
CA ILE A 6 28.78 -12.39 -10.12
C ILE A 6 28.15 -11.02 -10.44
N ALA A 7 27.00 -10.70 -9.84
CA ALA A 7 26.35 -9.41 -10.04
C ALA A 7 27.20 -8.24 -9.52
N SER A 8 27.92 -8.41 -8.41
CA SER A 8 28.80 -7.38 -7.84
C SER A 8 30.01 -7.11 -8.72
N GLU A 9 30.64 -8.17 -9.24
CA GLU A 9 31.78 -8.05 -10.16
C GLU A 9 31.37 -7.35 -11.46
N LEU A 10 30.25 -7.77 -12.05
CA LEU A 10 29.72 -7.17 -13.27
C LEU A 10 29.26 -5.72 -13.04
N ALA A 11 28.71 -5.40 -11.87
CA ALA A 11 28.32 -4.05 -11.47
C ALA A 11 29.53 -3.10 -11.42
N ALA A 12 30.64 -3.56 -10.81
CA ALA A 12 31.88 -2.80 -10.76
C ALA A 12 32.46 -2.56 -12.18
N ALA A 13 32.45 -3.60 -13.03
CA ALA A 13 32.95 -3.49 -14.41
C ALA A 13 32.09 -2.56 -15.30
N GLN A 14 30.76 -2.60 -15.15
CA GLN A 14 29.82 -1.81 -15.96
C GLN A 14 29.50 -0.42 -15.38
N ARG A 15 30.02 -0.08 -14.20
CA ARG A 15 29.66 1.14 -13.45
C ARG A 15 28.15 1.26 -13.20
N LEU A 16 27.50 0.14 -12.87
CA LEU A 16 26.08 0.07 -12.52
C LEU A 16 25.90 -0.31 -11.06
N SER A 17 24.71 -0.08 -10.50
CA SER A 17 24.40 -0.57 -9.15
C SER A 17 24.24 -2.10 -9.15
N ASN A 18 24.61 -2.75 -8.05
CA ASN A 18 24.41 -4.20 -7.87
C ASN A 18 22.93 -4.59 -8.10
N ARG A 19 21.98 -3.78 -7.61
CA ARG A 19 20.55 -4.00 -7.82
C ARG A 19 20.15 -3.95 -9.30
N THR A 20 20.73 -3.04 -10.07
CA THR A 20 20.50 -2.95 -11.53
C THR A 20 21.00 -4.19 -12.24
N VAL A 21 22.20 -4.66 -11.90
CA VAL A 21 22.77 -5.87 -12.52
C VAL A 21 21.96 -7.11 -12.18
N GLN A 22 21.54 -7.26 -10.92
CA GLN A 22 20.65 -8.37 -10.53
C GLN A 22 19.34 -8.34 -11.31
N ALA A 23 18.75 -7.16 -11.52
CA ALA A 23 17.56 -7.03 -12.36
C ALA A 23 17.82 -7.39 -13.82
N HIS A 24 18.98 -7.04 -14.38
CA HIS A 24 19.37 -7.44 -15.73
C HIS A 24 19.57 -8.96 -15.85
N ILE A 25 20.23 -9.60 -14.88
CA ILE A 25 20.44 -11.04 -14.86
C ILE A 25 19.10 -11.76 -14.75
N GLY A 26 18.24 -11.36 -13.80
CA GLY A 26 16.92 -11.95 -13.65
C GLY A 26 16.07 -11.82 -14.91
N ARG A 27 16.15 -10.66 -15.59
CA ARG A 27 15.47 -10.47 -16.88
C ARG A 27 16.04 -11.34 -17.99
N ALA A 28 17.37 -11.49 -18.05
CA ALA A 28 18.02 -12.32 -19.06
C ALA A 28 17.64 -13.79 -18.88
N MET A 29 17.65 -14.29 -17.64
CA MET A 29 17.20 -15.64 -17.31
C MET A 29 15.74 -15.84 -17.73
N GLN A 30 14.85 -14.92 -17.36
CA GLN A 30 13.44 -14.97 -17.79
C GLN A 30 13.29 -15.07 -19.31
N ILE A 31 14.03 -14.26 -20.08
CA ILE A 31 13.95 -14.28 -21.55
C ILE A 31 14.46 -15.61 -22.12
N VAL A 32 15.52 -16.17 -21.53
CA VAL A 32 16.11 -17.45 -21.98
C VAL A 32 15.20 -18.63 -21.66
N ASP A 33 14.62 -18.64 -20.47
CA ASP A 33 13.84 -19.76 -19.95
C ASP A 33 12.38 -19.72 -20.46
N ASP A 34 11.74 -18.54 -20.43
CA ASP A 34 10.31 -18.40 -20.74
C ASP A 34 10.02 -17.98 -22.20
N LEU A 35 10.99 -17.37 -22.89
CA LEU A 35 10.79 -16.72 -24.19
C LEU A 35 11.80 -17.14 -25.29
N PRO A 36 12.07 -18.45 -25.50
CA PRO A 36 13.10 -18.91 -26.44
C PRO A 36 12.85 -18.51 -27.91
N VAL A 37 11.60 -18.43 -28.36
CA VAL A 37 11.22 -18.03 -29.74
C VAL A 37 11.42 -16.53 -29.92
N THR A 38 11.01 -15.72 -28.96
CA THR A 38 11.29 -14.27 -28.94
C THR A 38 12.79 -14.01 -28.91
N LEU A 39 13.57 -14.79 -28.15
CA LEU A 39 15.02 -14.69 -28.10
C LEU A 39 15.64 -15.00 -29.47
N ALA A 40 15.19 -16.05 -30.15
CA ALA A 40 15.64 -16.37 -31.51
C ALA A 40 15.31 -15.25 -32.51
N ALA A 41 14.11 -14.68 -32.43
CA ALA A 41 13.70 -13.56 -33.28
C ALA A 41 14.46 -12.26 -32.97
N TRP A 42 14.91 -12.06 -31.73
CA TRP A 42 15.81 -10.97 -31.40
C TRP A 42 17.23 -11.21 -31.93
N GLY A 43 17.73 -12.45 -31.82
CA GLY A 43 19.03 -12.85 -32.34
C GLY A 43 19.15 -12.73 -33.86
N SER A 44 18.05 -12.93 -34.60
CA SER A 44 17.99 -12.72 -36.05
C SER A 44 17.79 -11.27 -36.47
N GLY A 45 17.57 -10.35 -35.53
CA GLY A 45 17.31 -8.93 -35.78
C GLY A 45 15.86 -8.61 -36.20
N ALA A 46 14.96 -9.61 -36.21
CA ALA A 46 13.54 -9.38 -36.51
C ALA A 46 12.83 -8.60 -35.40
N LEU A 47 13.33 -8.70 -34.16
CA LEU A 47 12.86 -7.91 -33.02
C LEU A 47 13.94 -6.97 -32.53
N THR A 48 13.51 -5.80 -32.07
CA THR A 48 14.39 -4.86 -31.35
C THR A 48 14.33 -5.13 -29.85
N ARG A 49 15.33 -4.64 -29.11
CA ARG A 49 15.35 -4.72 -27.64
C ARG A 49 14.10 -4.10 -26.98
N ALA A 50 13.47 -3.10 -27.61
CA ALA A 50 12.23 -2.53 -27.12
C ALA A 50 11.04 -3.50 -27.22
N HIS A 51 10.97 -4.30 -28.30
CA HIS A 51 9.96 -5.36 -28.43
C HIS A 51 10.16 -6.43 -27.35
N VAL A 52 11.38 -6.94 -27.18
CA VAL A 52 11.68 -7.98 -26.19
C VAL A 52 11.32 -7.53 -24.78
N ARG A 53 11.64 -6.27 -24.42
CA ARG A 53 11.23 -5.70 -23.12
C ARG A 53 9.71 -5.68 -22.96
N ALA A 54 8.98 -5.25 -24.00
CA ALA A 54 7.53 -5.22 -23.97
C ALA A 54 6.90 -6.61 -23.82
N ILE A 55 7.48 -7.63 -24.44
CA ILE A 55 7.05 -9.04 -24.33
C ILE A 55 7.33 -9.58 -22.93
N ALA A 56 8.56 -9.38 -22.42
CA ALA A 56 8.98 -9.87 -21.11
C ALA A 56 8.19 -9.25 -19.94
N ASP A 57 7.76 -7.99 -20.07
CA ASP A 57 6.89 -7.34 -19.08
C ASP A 57 5.50 -7.97 -18.99
N VAL A 58 5.00 -8.53 -20.10
CA VAL A 58 3.67 -9.14 -20.13
C VAL A 58 3.74 -10.60 -19.68
N VAL A 59 4.76 -11.36 -20.12
CA VAL A 59 4.90 -12.77 -19.72
C VAL A 59 5.08 -12.94 -18.22
N SER A 60 5.70 -11.98 -17.52
CA SER A 60 5.84 -12.03 -16.05
C SER A 60 4.51 -12.01 -15.28
N THR A 61 3.39 -11.74 -15.96
CA THR A 61 2.04 -11.77 -15.37
C THR A 61 1.31 -13.09 -15.62
N LEU A 62 1.86 -13.95 -16.48
CA LEU A 62 1.28 -15.22 -16.88
C LEU A 62 1.82 -16.37 -16.03
N PRO A 63 1.03 -17.45 -15.85
CA PRO A 63 1.53 -18.73 -15.35
C PRO A 63 2.57 -19.34 -16.31
N GLU A 64 3.56 -20.04 -15.75
CA GLU A 64 4.67 -20.67 -16.50
C GLU A 64 4.16 -21.62 -17.60
N GLU A 65 3.03 -22.29 -17.36
CA GLU A 65 2.43 -23.23 -18.32
C GLU A 65 1.94 -22.55 -19.61
N ARG A 66 1.79 -21.22 -19.59
CA ARG A 66 1.32 -20.41 -20.72
C ARG A 66 2.42 -19.59 -21.40
N SER A 67 3.63 -19.57 -20.83
CA SER A 67 4.76 -18.82 -21.38
C SER A 67 5.10 -19.25 -22.80
N ALA A 68 5.15 -20.55 -23.08
CA ALA A 68 5.49 -21.06 -24.42
C ALA A 68 4.46 -20.69 -25.49
N GLU A 69 3.16 -20.77 -25.18
CA GLU A 69 2.08 -20.37 -26.10
C GLU A 69 2.13 -18.85 -26.34
N PHE A 70 2.33 -18.06 -25.28
CA PHE A 70 2.47 -16.62 -25.36
C PHE A 70 3.70 -16.20 -26.19
N ASP A 71 4.84 -16.86 -26.00
CA ASP A 71 6.09 -16.59 -26.69
C ASP A 71 5.98 -16.76 -28.21
N ALA A 72 5.37 -17.86 -28.66
CA ALA A 72 5.12 -18.09 -30.09
C ALA A 72 4.24 -16.99 -30.71
N ILE A 73 3.18 -16.58 -30.02
CA ILE A 73 2.30 -15.50 -30.46
C ILE A 73 3.07 -14.16 -30.50
N ALA A 74 3.83 -13.86 -29.45
CA ALA A 74 4.60 -12.63 -29.31
C ALA A 74 5.66 -12.48 -30.41
N ALA A 75 6.40 -13.54 -30.70
CA ALA A 75 7.39 -13.57 -31.76
C ALA A 75 6.75 -13.37 -33.15
N SER A 76 5.55 -13.91 -33.38
CA SER A 76 4.84 -13.74 -34.67
C SER A 76 4.32 -12.31 -34.90
N LEU A 77 3.82 -11.66 -33.84
CA LEU A 77 3.24 -10.32 -33.90
C LEU A 77 4.29 -9.21 -33.85
N GLY A 78 5.42 -9.48 -33.21
CA GLY A 78 6.43 -8.46 -32.91
C GLY A 78 6.95 -7.70 -34.13
N PRO A 79 7.34 -8.35 -35.25
CA PRO A 79 7.85 -7.65 -36.42
C PRO A 79 6.84 -6.73 -37.12
N GLN A 80 5.53 -6.95 -36.87
CA GLN A 80 4.44 -6.27 -37.56
C GLN A 80 3.97 -5.01 -36.82
N LEU A 81 4.36 -4.84 -35.55
CA LEU A 81 3.82 -3.82 -34.66
C LEU A 81 4.96 -3.00 -34.04
N SER A 82 4.70 -1.74 -33.73
CA SER A 82 5.61 -0.98 -32.87
C SER A 82 5.58 -1.54 -31.44
N PRO A 83 6.63 -1.33 -30.61
CA PRO A 83 6.69 -1.89 -29.26
C PRO A 83 5.49 -1.51 -28.38
N GLY A 84 5.00 -0.28 -28.50
CA GLY A 84 3.82 0.19 -27.76
C GLY A 84 2.53 -0.50 -28.20
N ARG A 85 2.32 -0.68 -29.52
CA ARG A 85 1.16 -1.41 -30.06
C ARG A 85 1.23 -2.90 -29.75
N LEU A 86 2.43 -3.47 -29.82
CA LEU A 86 2.68 -4.86 -29.44
C LEU A 86 2.30 -5.09 -27.98
N ARG A 87 2.75 -4.23 -27.06
CA ARG A 87 2.39 -4.32 -25.64
C ARG A 87 0.88 -4.35 -25.43
N ALA A 88 0.15 -3.41 -26.03
CA ALA A 88 -1.30 -3.35 -25.92
C ALA A 88 -1.98 -4.62 -26.47
N ARG A 89 -1.50 -5.12 -27.61
CA ARG A 89 -2.04 -6.35 -28.21
C ARG A 89 -1.73 -7.59 -27.37
N LEU A 90 -0.52 -7.70 -26.85
CA LEU A 90 -0.09 -8.81 -26.01
C LEU A 90 -0.77 -8.81 -24.65
N ALA A 91 -1.09 -7.64 -24.08
CA ALA A 91 -1.91 -7.57 -22.88
C ALA A 91 -3.29 -8.24 -23.09
N ALA A 92 -3.91 -8.03 -24.25
CA ALA A 92 -5.17 -8.69 -24.59
C ALA A 92 -5.02 -10.20 -24.85
N VAL A 93 -3.88 -10.64 -25.39
CA VAL A 93 -3.56 -12.07 -25.56
C VAL A 93 -3.33 -12.72 -24.20
N ALA A 94 -2.53 -12.09 -23.34
CA ALA A 94 -2.25 -12.56 -21.99
C ALA A 94 -3.53 -12.74 -21.17
N GLU A 95 -4.48 -11.80 -21.27
CA GLU A 95 -5.77 -11.95 -20.59
C GLU A 95 -6.57 -13.16 -21.09
N LYS A 96 -6.49 -13.50 -22.38
CA LYS A 96 -7.14 -14.70 -22.94
C LYS A 96 -6.45 -16.00 -22.54
N LEU A 97 -5.13 -15.97 -22.41
CA LEU A 97 -4.31 -17.10 -21.98
C LEU A 97 -4.40 -17.35 -20.47
N GLN A 98 -4.94 -16.39 -19.71
CA GLN A 98 -5.16 -16.59 -18.30
C GLN A 98 -6.17 -17.73 -18.07
N PRO A 99 -5.81 -18.77 -17.28
CA PRO A 99 -6.71 -19.89 -17.00
C PRO A 99 -7.95 -19.51 -16.17
N THR A 100 -7.95 -18.32 -15.56
CA THR A 100 -9.02 -17.83 -14.68
C THR A 100 -9.38 -16.41 -15.08
N THR A 101 -10.66 -16.09 -15.10
CA THR A 101 -11.13 -14.73 -15.41
C THR A 101 -10.59 -13.69 -14.42
N LEU A 102 -10.58 -12.41 -14.81
CA LEU A 102 -10.25 -11.31 -13.91
C LEU A 102 -11.11 -11.33 -12.63
N SER A 103 -12.39 -11.67 -12.75
CA SER A 103 -13.32 -11.83 -11.62
C SER A 103 -12.89 -12.95 -10.67
N GLU A 104 -12.43 -14.08 -11.21
CA GLU A 104 -11.95 -15.21 -10.41
C GLU A 104 -10.62 -14.92 -9.72
N ARG A 105 -9.68 -14.26 -10.41
CA ARG A 105 -8.44 -13.80 -9.77
C ARG A 105 -8.73 -12.80 -8.65
N HIS A 106 -9.65 -11.87 -8.89
CA HIS A 106 -10.05 -10.90 -7.87
C HIS A 106 -10.74 -11.60 -6.69
N ARG A 107 -11.63 -12.57 -6.93
CA ARG A 107 -12.26 -13.40 -5.89
C ARG A 107 -11.22 -14.17 -5.07
N ARG A 108 -10.29 -14.87 -5.74
CA ARG A 108 -9.20 -15.59 -5.08
C ARG A 108 -8.28 -14.65 -4.28
N GLY A 109 -7.94 -13.48 -4.83
CA GLY A 109 -7.19 -12.45 -4.10
C GLY A 109 -7.95 -11.89 -2.90
N ARG A 110 -9.29 -11.83 -2.96
CA ARG A 110 -10.10 -11.51 -1.78
C ARG A 110 -10.03 -12.61 -0.73
N GLU A 111 -9.91 -13.87 -1.11
CA GLU A 111 -9.81 -15.01 -0.17
C GLU A 111 -8.50 -15.02 0.61
N THR A 112 -7.42 -14.43 0.07
CA THR A 112 -6.13 -14.30 0.79
C THR A 112 -6.10 -13.16 1.80
N ARG A 113 -7.23 -12.50 2.07
CA ARG A 113 -7.29 -11.39 3.04
C ARG A 113 -6.90 -11.86 4.44
N CYS A 114 -5.97 -11.16 5.08
CA CYS A 114 -5.47 -11.53 6.39
C CYS A 114 -4.81 -10.34 7.09
N VAL A 115 -4.59 -10.48 8.40
CA VAL A 115 -3.78 -9.55 9.19
C VAL A 115 -2.65 -10.36 9.83
N ARG A 116 -1.41 -9.86 9.76
CA ARG A 116 -0.22 -10.53 10.30
C ARG A 116 0.70 -9.52 10.97
N ILE A 117 1.52 -9.99 11.91
CA ILE A 117 2.54 -9.20 12.58
C ILE A 117 3.92 -9.61 12.07
N VAL A 118 4.79 -8.64 11.80
CA VAL A 118 6.21 -8.85 11.54
C VAL A 118 7.00 -8.11 12.61
N THR A 119 7.76 -8.84 13.41
CA THR A 119 8.60 -8.26 14.46
C THR A 119 9.76 -7.50 13.83
N GLY A 120 9.87 -6.21 14.15
CA GLY A 120 10.94 -5.32 13.70
C GLY A 120 12.08 -5.19 14.71
N VAL A 121 12.83 -4.11 14.58
CA VAL A 121 13.89 -3.70 15.52
C VAL A 121 13.35 -2.65 16.50
N ASP A 122 14.11 -2.37 17.56
CA ASP A 122 13.81 -1.29 18.52
C ASP A 122 12.45 -1.40 19.23
N GLY A 123 11.97 -2.63 19.44
CA GLY A 123 10.67 -2.87 20.09
C GLY A 123 9.46 -2.57 19.21
N MET A 124 9.68 -2.30 17.92
CA MET A 124 8.62 -2.01 16.95
C MET A 124 8.19 -3.28 16.22
N SER A 125 6.91 -3.34 15.80
CA SER A 125 6.38 -4.41 14.96
C SER A 125 5.44 -3.85 13.91
N ASP A 126 5.49 -4.41 12.71
CA ASP A 126 4.60 -4.05 11.62
C ASP A 126 3.33 -4.89 11.68
N LEU A 127 2.18 -4.24 11.83
CA LEU A 127 0.87 -4.87 11.62
C LEU A 127 0.47 -4.72 10.15
N ILE A 128 0.47 -5.82 9.41
CA ILE A 128 0.24 -5.83 7.97
C ILE A 128 -1.12 -6.43 7.66
N ALA A 129 -2.01 -5.64 7.04
CA ALA A 129 -3.29 -6.09 6.54
C ALA A 129 -3.25 -6.28 5.01
N THR A 130 -3.54 -7.49 4.55
CA THR A 130 -3.76 -7.79 3.12
C THR A 130 -5.26 -7.67 2.84
N LEU A 131 -5.65 -6.67 2.08
CA LEU A 131 -7.06 -6.32 1.83
C LEU A 131 -7.32 -6.07 0.34
N PRO A 132 -8.59 -6.11 -0.11
CA PRO A 132 -8.97 -5.56 -1.42
C PRO A 132 -8.54 -4.10 -1.53
N THR A 133 -7.94 -3.71 -2.66
CA THR A 133 -7.34 -2.38 -2.85
C THR A 133 -8.29 -1.23 -2.51
N VAL A 134 -9.57 -1.35 -2.88
CA VAL A 134 -10.59 -0.32 -2.59
C VAL A 134 -10.72 -0.07 -1.07
N LEU A 135 -10.70 -1.14 -0.27
CA LEU A 135 -10.79 -1.02 1.19
C LEU A 135 -9.49 -0.49 1.77
N ALA A 136 -8.32 -0.95 1.30
CA ALA A 136 -7.03 -0.47 1.78
C ALA A 136 -6.85 1.04 1.53
N VAL A 137 -7.19 1.50 0.32
CA VAL A 137 -7.14 2.93 -0.04
C VAL A 137 -8.14 3.74 0.79
N GLY A 138 -9.37 3.23 0.97
CA GLY A 138 -10.38 3.90 1.79
C GLY A 138 -9.98 4.02 3.27
N ILE A 139 -9.38 2.98 3.85
CA ILE A 139 -8.85 3.02 5.23
C ILE A 139 -7.74 4.08 5.34
N TYR A 140 -6.78 4.07 4.41
CA TYR A 140 -5.66 5.02 4.42
C TYR A 140 -6.14 6.47 4.27
N ASP A 141 -7.08 6.71 3.36
CA ASP A 141 -7.68 8.02 3.15
C ASP A 141 -8.43 8.51 4.40
N ARG A 142 -9.26 7.65 5.02
CA ARG A 142 -9.94 7.98 6.28
C ARG A 142 -8.96 8.35 7.39
N LEU A 143 -7.90 7.57 7.60
CA LEU A 143 -6.87 7.88 8.61
C LEU A 143 -6.19 9.21 8.29
N THR A 144 -5.93 9.48 7.01
CA THR A 144 -5.33 10.75 6.57
C THR A 144 -6.26 11.93 6.86
N GLN A 145 -7.55 11.82 6.55
CA GLN A 145 -8.52 12.87 6.87
C GLN A 145 -8.65 13.11 8.38
N GLN A 146 -8.73 12.04 9.18
CA GLN A 146 -8.78 12.16 10.64
C GLN A 146 -7.52 12.81 11.22
N SER A 147 -6.33 12.44 10.71
CA SER A 147 -5.07 13.06 11.14
C SER A 147 -5.02 14.56 10.83
N ARG A 148 -5.50 14.98 9.65
CA ARG A 148 -5.58 16.40 9.26
C ARG A 148 -6.52 17.16 10.17
N SER A 149 -7.72 16.63 10.40
CA SER A 149 -8.69 17.26 11.30
C SER A 149 -8.12 17.46 12.72
N LEU A 150 -7.28 16.54 13.20
CA LEU A 150 -6.64 16.65 14.50
C LEU A 150 -5.54 17.73 14.47
N ILE A 151 -4.69 17.76 13.44
CA ILE A 151 -3.66 18.80 13.27
C ILE A 151 -4.30 20.19 13.15
N ASP A 152 -5.32 20.34 12.31
CA ASP A 152 -6.02 21.62 12.11
C ASP A 152 -6.64 22.11 13.44
N ALA A 153 -7.19 21.21 14.25
CA ALA A 153 -7.71 21.53 15.58
C ALA A 153 -6.59 21.97 16.56
N ARG A 154 -5.38 21.40 16.46
CA ARG A 154 -4.20 21.87 17.22
C ARG A 154 -3.84 23.30 16.83
N GLU A 155 -3.76 23.60 15.54
CA GLU A 155 -3.41 24.94 15.04
C GLU A 155 -4.42 26.00 15.48
N GLN A 156 -5.72 25.67 15.44
CA GLN A 156 -6.80 26.54 15.89
C GLN A 156 -6.76 26.77 17.42
N GLY A 157 -6.47 25.73 18.19
CA GLY A 157 -6.28 25.82 19.64
C GLY A 157 -5.07 26.68 20.03
N ALA A 158 -3.94 26.51 19.33
CA ALA A 158 -2.75 27.35 19.52
C ALA A 158 -3.00 28.82 19.15
N GLY A 159 -3.75 29.08 18.08
CA GLY A 159 -4.16 30.42 17.68
C GLY A 159 -5.07 31.11 18.71
N ALA A 160 -6.00 30.39 19.33
CA ALA A 160 -6.89 30.91 20.37
C ALA A 160 -6.14 31.30 21.65
N VAL A 161 -5.11 30.54 22.04
CA VAL A 161 -4.26 30.84 23.22
C VAL A 161 -3.42 32.11 22.99
N LEU A 162 -2.97 32.37 21.76
CA LEU A 162 -2.21 33.57 21.41
C LEU A 162 -3.07 34.84 21.27
N CYS A 163 -4.34 34.71 20.89
CA CYS A 163 -5.29 35.84 20.82
C CYS A 163 -5.96 36.21 22.16
N GLY A 164 -5.70 35.46 23.24
CA GLY A 164 -6.21 35.74 24.59
C GLY A 164 -5.53 36.91 25.33
N SER A 165 -4.53 37.56 24.73
CA SER A 165 -3.84 38.72 25.31
C SER A 165 -4.22 40.02 24.58
N GLY A 166 -5.49 40.44 24.71
CA GLY A 166 -5.93 41.72 24.16
C GLY A 166 -7.34 42.12 24.61
N GLY A 167 -7.50 42.58 25.85
CA GLY A 167 -8.79 43.09 26.32
C GLY A 167 -8.82 43.60 27.76
N GLY A 168 -7.85 44.39 28.18
CA GLY A 168 -7.91 45.14 29.44
C GLY A 168 -8.39 46.59 29.21
N SER A 169 -9.37 47.02 30.02
CA SER A 169 -9.98 48.37 30.16
C SER A 169 -11.33 48.54 29.43
N GLY A 170 -12.49 48.72 30.07
CA GLY A 170 -12.84 48.85 31.49
C GLY A 170 -14.29 49.36 31.64
N GLY A 171 -15.01 48.88 32.67
CA GLY A 171 -16.10 49.60 33.33
C GLY A 171 -17.55 49.21 33.00
N GLY A 172 -18.29 48.70 34.01
CA GLY A 172 -19.74 48.93 34.11
C GLY A 172 -20.65 47.77 34.51
N VAL A 173 -20.68 47.47 35.82
CA VAL A 173 -21.80 46.98 36.68
C VAL A 173 -22.98 46.17 36.11
N GLY A 174 -23.28 45.05 36.79
CA GLY A 174 -24.62 44.45 36.83
C GLY A 174 -24.64 42.94 37.02
N ALA A 175 -24.58 42.46 38.27
CA ALA A 175 -24.68 41.04 38.61
C ALA A 175 -26.15 40.62 38.84
N VAL A 176 -26.62 39.59 38.12
CA VAL A 176 -27.75 38.74 38.53
C VAL A 176 -27.66 37.35 37.89
N GLY A 177 -27.65 36.32 38.76
CA GLY A 177 -27.93 34.89 38.49
C GLY A 177 -26.89 34.15 37.65
N ALA A 178 -26.72 32.83 37.74
CA ALA A 178 -27.10 31.73 38.62
C ALA A 178 -26.40 30.50 38.03
N ASP A 179 -25.98 29.56 38.89
CA ASP A 179 -25.55 28.18 38.64
C ASP A 179 -25.31 27.68 37.21
N GLY A 180 -24.07 27.23 36.98
CA GLY A 180 -23.70 26.39 35.86
C GLY A 180 -22.34 25.77 36.10
N ALA A 181 -22.34 24.56 36.65
CA ALA A 181 -21.18 23.68 36.62
C ALA A 181 -20.77 23.47 35.15
N ASP A 182 -19.55 23.84 34.78
CA ASP A 182 -19.01 23.39 33.50
C ASP A 182 -17.52 23.05 33.62
N SER A 183 -17.26 21.88 33.07
CA SER A 183 -16.04 21.16 32.82
C SER A 183 -14.75 21.97 32.92
N THR A 184 -13.84 21.47 33.77
CA THR A 184 -12.41 21.54 33.51
C THR A 184 -12.15 20.92 32.14
N ALA A 185 -12.18 21.75 31.10
CA ALA A 185 -11.57 21.45 29.83
C ALA A 185 -10.09 21.20 30.13
N GLU A 186 -9.72 19.93 30.25
CA GLU A 186 -8.33 19.51 30.11
C GLU A 186 -7.89 20.00 28.73
N GLY A 187 -7.25 21.16 28.71
CA GLY A 187 -6.71 21.75 27.50
C GLY A 187 -5.81 20.73 26.82
N ILE A 188 -6.08 20.47 25.55
CA ILE A 188 -5.19 19.70 24.68
C ILE A 188 -3.78 20.30 24.88
N PRO A 189 -2.79 19.51 25.33
CA PRO A 189 -1.45 20.04 25.55
C PRO A 189 -0.96 20.70 24.27
N GLY A 190 -0.65 22.00 24.32
CA GLY A 190 -0.29 22.83 23.17
C GLY A 190 1.06 22.50 22.53
N ASP A 191 1.58 21.29 22.74
CA ASP A 191 2.95 20.88 22.40
C ASP A 191 3.00 19.53 21.66
N ASP A 192 1.88 19.17 21.02
CA ASP A 192 1.78 17.92 20.27
C ASP A 192 2.50 18.03 18.90
N GLU A 193 3.81 17.76 18.91
CA GLU A 193 4.71 17.76 17.75
C GLU A 193 4.60 16.50 16.87
N ARG A 194 3.64 15.60 17.14
CA ARG A 194 3.52 14.35 16.38
C ARG A 194 3.27 14.63 14.90
N THR A 195 4.06 14.00 14.05
CA THR A 195 3.93 14.00 12.60
C THR A 195 2.60 13.36 12.16
N THR A 196 2.14 13.69 10.96
CA THR A 196 0.95 13.08 10.35
C THR A 196 1.00 11.55 10.38
N ASP A 197 2.18 10.97 10.14
CA ASP A 197 2.36 9.52 10.10
C ASP A 197 2.24 8.88 11.49
N GLN A 198 2.78 9.53 12.53
CA GLN A 198 2.60 9.12 13.93
C GLN A 198 1.12 9.21 14.33
N ILE A 199 0.43 10.30 13.98
CA ILE A 199 -1.00 10.46 14.28
C ILE A 199 -1.84 9.39 13.57
N ARG A 200 -1.55 9.06 12.30
CA ARG A 200 -2.26 7.98 11.61
C ARG A 200 -2.04 6.62 12.31
N ALA A 201 -0.82 6.34 12.77
CA ALA A 201 -0.51 5.12 13.50
C ALA A 201 -1.26 5.06 14.85
N ASP A 202 -1.30 6.18 15.58
CA ASP A 202 -2.01 6.28 16.86
C ASP A 202 -3.52 6.10 16.67
N ILE A 203 -4.12 6.79 15.68
CA ILE A 203 -5.55 6.65 15.37
C ILE A 203 -5.87 5.22 14.94
N LEU A 204 -5.04 4.60 14.09
CA LEU A 204 -5.24 3.21 13.70
C LEU A 204 -5.20 2.28 14.92
N THR A 205 -4.24 2.50 15.82
CA THR A 205 -4.07 1.71 17.04
C THR A 205 -5.27 1.86 17.96
N ASP A 206 -5.70 3.10 18.20
CA ASP A 206 -6.88 3.39 19.01
C ASP A 206 -8.13 2.71 18.42
N LEU A 207 -8.40 2.91 17.13
CA LEU A 207 -9.55 2.29 16.47
C LEU A 207 -9.53 0.76 16.60
N LEU A 208 -8.37 0.11 16.45
CA LEU A 208 -8.26 -1.35 16.56
C LEU A 208 -8.39 -1.87 17.99
N LEU A 209 -8.06 -1.06 19.00
CA LEU A 209 -8.12 -1.45 20.42
C LEU A 209 -9.44 -1.09 21.09
N THR A 210 -10.18 -0.10 20.57
CA THR A 210 -11.39 0.44 21.20
C THR A 210 -12.67 0.17 20.43
N THR A 211 -12.61 -0.07 19.11
CA THR A 211 -13.81 -0.24 18.28
C THR A 211 -14.35 -1.67 18.39
N ALA A 212 -15.68 -1.81 18.54
CA ALA A 212 -16.37 -3.08 18.38
C ALA A 212 -16.66 -3.35 16.88
N PRO A 213 -16.31 -4.53 16.34
CA PRO A 213 -16.60 -4.84 14.95
C PRO A 213 -18.10 -5.04 14.74
N SER A 214 -18.65 -4.41 13.69
CA SER A 214 -20.05 -4.60 13.30
C SER A 214 -20.35 -6.00 12.73
N LEU A 215 -19.32 -6.79 12.44
CA LEU A 215 -19.40 -8.16 11.93
C LEU A 215 -19.68 -9.20 13.02
N ASP A 216 -20.05 -8.77 14.22
CA ASP A 216 -20.30 -9.66 15.36
C ASP A 216 -21.57 -10.51 15.18
N PRO A 217 -21.44 -11.83 14.96
CA PRO A 217 -22.60 -12.71 14.79
C PRO A 217 -23.35 -12.98 16.11
N THR A 218 -22.79 -12.60 17.25
CA THR A 218 -23.38 -12.78 18.58
C THR A 218 -24.16 -11.55 19.06
N ARG A 219 -24.22 -10.50 18.24
CA ARG A 219 -24.93 -9.25 18.53
C ARG A 219 -26.43 -9.44 18.31
N ALA A 220 -27.20 -9.48 19.40
CA ALA A 220 -28.68 -9.57 19.38
C ALA A 220 -29.39 -8.23 19.68
N ASP A 221 -28.65 -7.23 20.17
CA ASP A 221 -29.14 -5.90 20.58
C ASP A 221 -28.08 -4.80 20.31
N ASP A 222 -28.35 -3.57 20.78
CA ASP A 222 -27.44 -2.42 20.61
C ASP A 222 -26.19 -2.48 21.52
N GLY A 223 -26.06 -3.51 22.36
CA GLY A 223 -24.92 -3.73 23.24
C GLY A 223 -23.62 -4.08 22.50
N ALA A 224 -22.51 -4.24 23.24
CA ALA A 224 -21.18 -4.46 22.63
C ALA A 224 -21.02 -5.81 21.89
N GLY A 225 -21.96 -6.75 22.04
CA GLY A 225 -21.84 -8.12 21.50
C GLY A 225 -20.64 -8.89 22.08
N GLY A 226 -20.46 -10.14 21.68
CA GLY A 226 -19.36 -11.00 22.12
C GLY A 226 -17.98 -10.59 21.57
N LEU A 227 -17.90 -10.00 20.38
CA LEU A 227 -16.64 -9.48 19.83
C LEU A 227 -16.22 -8.16 20.49
N GLY A 228 -17.15 -7.26 20.80
CA GLY A 228 -16.84 -6.00 21.50
C GLY A 228 -16.43 -6.17 22.97
N ALA A 229 -16.71 -7.35 23.55
CA ALA A 229 -16.24 -7.74 24.88
C ALA A 229 -14.77 -8.21 24.90
N ILE A 230 -14.17 -8.51 23.74
CA ILE A 230 -12.78 -8.95 23.66
C ILE A 230 -11.87 -7.76 23.97
N ARG A 231 -10.90 -7.99 24.86
CA ARG A 231 -9.84 -7.03 25.21
C ARG A 231 -8.49 -7.61 24.86
N ALA A 232 -7.66 -6.82 24.18
CA ALA A 232 -6.29 -7.21 23.89
C ALA A 232 -5.52 -7.43 25.21
N ARG A 233 -4.72 -8.49 25.27
CA ARG A 233 -3.78 -8.75 26.37
C ARG A 233 -2.38 -8.70 25.80
N VAL A 234 -1.56 -7.78 26.29
CA VAL A 234 -0.13 -7.71 25.94
C VAL A 234 0.63 -8.46 27.03
N GLN A 235 1.25 -9.58 26.66
CA GLN A 235 2.24 -10.25 27.51
C GLN A 235 3.60 -9.77 27.03
N VAL A 236 4.30 -9.03 27.89
CA VAL A 236 5.66 -8.52 27.67
C VAL A 236 6.67 -9.51 28.23
#